data_AF-A0A4U0Z7X0-F1
#
_entry.id   AF-A0A4U0Z7X0-F1
#
_cell.length_a   1.000
_cell.length_b   1.000
_cell.length_c   1.000
_cell.angle_alpha   90.00
_cell.angle_beta   90.00
_cell.angle_gamma   90.00
#
_symmetry.space_group_name_H-M   'P 1'
#
loop_
_entity.id
_entity.type
_entity.pdbx_description
1 polymer ?
#
loop_
_entity_poly.entity_id
_entity_poly.type
_entity_poly.pdbx_seq_one_letter_code
_entity_poly.pdbx_strand_id
1 'polypeptide(L)'
;MDAELVVNPTKKIVMSSFEKQLDLSGQCALDIKSGRFSYFTPEFYFEDFEKFVCDLEAIYKTLEGSAELKFHYESESIKFVATSLGHIEFFGEFIEYGNIQQTLSCGFGLDQTYLDSFITQLKKVVLSVYS
;
A
#
# COMPACT_ATOMS: atom_id res chain seq x y z
N MET A 1 8.02 6.97 11.05
CA MET A 1 7.58 5.60 11.39
C MET A 1 7.40 4.88 10.08
N ASP A 2 7.76 3.60 10.06
CA ASP A 2 7.75 2.82 8.84
C ASP A 2 6.71 1.71 8.98
N ALA A 3 6.03 1.40 7.90
CA ALA A 3 5.10 0.29 7.79
C ALA A 3 5.61 -0.67 6.72
N GLU A 4 5.84 -1.92 7.11
CA GLU A 4 6.42 -2.96 6.27
C GLU A 4 5.48 -4.16 6.18
N LEU A 5 5.20 -4.55 4.93
CA LEU A 5 4.63 -5.85 4.61
C LEU A 5 5.76 -6.72 4.05
N VAL A 6 6.17 -7.76 4.76
CA VAL A 6 7.25 -8.67 4.33
C VAL A 6 6.71 -10.09 4.24
N VAL A 7 6.46 -10.56 3.02
CA VAL A 7 6.05 -11.96 2.78
C VAL A 7 7.28 -12.85 2.72
N ASN A 8 8.30 -12.40 1.99
CA ASN A 8 9.64 -12.99 1.90
C ASN A 8 10.62 -11.94 1.30
N PRO A 9 11.93 -12.23 1.17
CA PRO A 9 12.91 -11.25 0.70
C PRO A 9 12.65 -10.65 -0.71
N THR A 10 11.83 -11.29 -1.55
CA THR A 10 11.50 -10.82 -2.91
C THR A 10 10.07 -10.31 -3.05
N LYS A 11 9.26 -10.37 -1.98
CA LYS A 11 7.87 -9.89 -1.94
C LYS A 11 7.68 -9.00 -0.71
N LYS A 12 7.80 -7.69 -0.92
CA LYS A 12 7.85 -6.71 0.17
C LYS A 12 7.26 -5.37 -0.26
N ILE A 13 6.63 -4.67 0.68
CA ILE A 13 6.21 -3.27 0.57
C ILE A 13 6.73 -2.54 1.81
N VAL A 14 7.36 -1.38 1.63
CA VAL A 14 7.71 -0.44 2.70
C VAL A 14 7.06 0.89 2.38
N MET A 15 6.38 1.43 3.37
CA MET A 15 5.91 2.80 3.38
C MET A 15 6.61 3.52 4.53
N SER A 16 7.25 4.66 4.25
CA SER A 16 8.00 5.42 5.26
C SER A 16 7.89 6.93 5.00
N SER A 17 8.42 7.74 5.91
CA SER A 17 8.41 9.21 5.77
C SER A 17 7.00 9.78 5.52
N PHE A 18 6.01 9.28 6.27
CA PHE A 18 4.63 9.73 6.15
C PHE A 18 4.48 11.20 6.53
N GLU A 19 3.79 11.95 5.69
CA GLU A 19 3.41 13.34 5.92
C GLU A 19 1.93 13.51 5.58
N LYS A 20 1.24 14.32 6.38
CA LYS A 20 -0.16 14.69 6.14
C LYS A 20 -0.23 16.11 5.63
N GLN A 21 -1.06 16.32 4.61
CA GLN A 21 -1.35 17.62 4.04
C GLN A 21 -2.61 18.23 4.65
N LEU A 22 -2.78 19.54 4.42
CA LEU A 22 -3.89 20.32 4.99
C LEU A 22 -5.27 19.89 4.48
N ASP A 23 -5.32 19.29 3.29
CA ASP A 23 -6.53 18.82 2.62
C ASP A 23 -6.91 17.37 2.98
N LEU A 24 -6.27 16.81 4.03
CA LEU A 24 -6.41 15.42 4.48
C LEU A 24 -5.78 14.37 3.55
N SER A 25 -5.15 14.79 2.45
CA SER A 25 -4.25 13.91 1.72
C SER A 25 -2.96 13.66 2.50
N GLY A 26 -2.17 12.71 2.03
CA GLY A 26 -0.87 12.42 2.57
C GLY A 26 0.10 12.00 1.49
N GLN A 27 1.36 11.93 1.90
CA GLN A 27 2.42 11.37 1.08
C GLN A 27 3.32 10.46 1.93
N CYS A 28 3.99 9.52 1.27
CA CYS A 28 5.03 8.71 1.87
C CYS A 28 6.05 8.29 0.82
N ALA A 29 7.24 7.91 1.26
CA ALA A 29 8.15 7.13 0.43
C ALA A 29 7.64 5.68 0.33
N LEU A 30 7.69 5.10 -0.86
CA LEU A 30 7.21 3.76 -1.17
C LEU A 30 8.31 2.93 -1.82
N ASP A 31 8.64 1.77 -1.23
CA ASP A 31 9.56 0.76 -1.80
C ASP A 31 8.80 -0.56 -1.96
N ILE A 32 8.75 -1.08 -3.19
CA ILE A 32 8.07 -2.33 -3.52
C ILE A 32 9.04 -3.29 -4.18
N LYS A 33 9.00 -4.55 -3.73
CA LYS A 33 9.62 -5.68 -4.40
C LYS A 33 8.58 -6.74 -4.75
N SER A 34 8.59 -7.17 -6.01
CA SER A 34 7.83 -8.34 -6.48
C SER A 34 8.69 -9.21 -7.40
N GLY A 35 9.28 -10.26 -6.84
CA GLY A 35 10.21 -11.12 -7.56
C GLY A 35 11.47 -10.36 -8.00
N ARG A 36 11.61 -10.13 -9.31
CA ARG A 36 12.69 -9.33 -9.89
C ARG A 36 12.32 -7.86 -10.12
N PHE A 37 11.04 -7.53 -9.98
CA PHE A 37 10.57 -6.16 -10.08
C PHE A 37 10.91 -5.42 -8.79
N SER A 38 11.39 -4.19 -8.93
CA SER A 38 11.59 -3.26 -7.82
C SER A 38 11.18 -1.88 -8.27
N TYR A 39 10.47 -1.17 -7.40
CA TYR A 39 10.02 0.18 -7.62
C TYR A 39 10.24 0.98 -6.34
N PHE A 40 10.75 2.20 -6.48
CA PHE A 40 10.94 3.12 -5.38
C PHE A 40 10.52 4.52 -5.82
N THR A 41 9.69 5.17 -5.01
CA THR A 41 9.41 6.60 -5.13
C THR A 41 9.53 7.26 -3.75
N PRO A 42 10.15 8.46 -3.65
CA PRO A 42 10.14 9.22 -2.41
C PRO A 42 8.77 9.86 -2.11
N GLU A 43 7.91 10.00 -3.13
CA GLU A 43 6.66 10.75 -3.05
C GLU A 43 5.53 9.94 -3.69
N PHE A 44 4.90 9.07 -2.91
CA PHE A 44 3.63 8.43 -3.26
C PHE A 44 2.50 9.20 -2.58
N TYR A 45 1.66 9.87 -3.37
CA TYR A 45 0.55 10.68 -2.89
C TYR A 45 -0.72 9.84 -2.73
N PHE A 46 -1.49 10.10 -1.68
CA PHE A 46 -2.72 9.37 -1.40
C PHE A 46 -3.73 10.19 -0.61
N GLU A 47 -4.99 9.76 -0.66
CA GLU A 47 -6.09 10.27 0.16
C GLU A 47 -6.72 9.11 0.97
N ASP A 48 -7.61 9.44 1.90
CA ASP A 48 -8.41 8.45 2.65
C ASP A 48 -7.58 7.36 3.36
N PHE A 49 -6.39 7.70 3.86
CA PHE A 49 -5.46 6.73 4.47
C PHE A 49 -6.08 5.95 5.63
N GLU A 50 -6.86 6.61 6.49
CA GLU A 50 -7.56 5.93 7.58
C GLU A 50 -8.57 4.89 7.07
N LYS A 51 -9.28 5.22 5.98
CA LYS A 51 -10.22 4.31 5.34
C LYS A 51 -9.51 3.11 4.75
N PHE A 52 -8.38 3.32 4.06
CA PHE A 52 -7.55 2.23 3.55
C PHE A 52 -7.12 1.26 4.66
N VAL A 53 -6.69 1.77 5.82
CA VAL A 53 -6.31 0.94 6.98
C VAL A 53 -7.52 0.19 7.53
N CYS A 54 -8.70 0.82 7.61
CA CYS A 54 -9.94 0.16 8.02
C CYS A 54 -10.34 -0.96 7.05
N ASP A 55 -10.23 -0.72 5.74
CA ASP A 55 -10.56 -1.69 4.70
C ASP A 55 -9.59 -2.88 4.72
N LEU A 56 -8.29 -2.64 4.92
CA LEU A 56 -7.30 -3.71 5.12
C LEU A 56 -7.63 -4.56 6.35
N GLU A 57 -8.04 -3.94 7.45
CA GLU A 57 -8.49 -4.65 8.64
C GLU A 57 -9.78 -5.45 8.38
N ALA A 58 -10.70 -4.94 7.57
CA ALA A 58 -11.88 -5.68 7.16
C ALA A 58 -11.51 -6.92 6.33
N ILE A 59 -10.60 -6.81 5.37
CA ILE A 59 -10.04 -7.95 4.62
C ILE A 59 -9.40 -8.96 5.57
N TYR A 60 -8.61 -8.49 6.54
CA TYR A 60 -7.97 -9.35 7.53
C TYR A 60 -8.98 -10.08 8.46
N LYS A 61 -10.20 -9.58 8.62
CA LYS A 61 -11.22 -10.26 9.45
C LYS A 61 -12.15 -11.16 8.64
N THR A 62 -12.43 -10.77 7.40
CA THR A 62 -13.51 -11.37 6.61
C THR A 62 -13.02 -12.23 5.46
N LEU A 63 -11.77 -12.03 5.00
CA LEU A 63 -11.28 -12.57 3.72
C LEU A 63 -12.14 -12.14 2.52
N GLU A 64 -12.77 -10.98 2.61
CA GLU A 64 -13.63 -10.43 1.56
C GLU A 64 -13.30 -8.94 1.32
N GLY A 65 -13.64 -8.47 0.12
CA GLY A 65 -13.52 -7.07 -0.27
C GLY A 65 -12.14 -6.66 -0.79
N SER A 66 -11.91 -5.35 -0.81
CA SER A 66 -10.68 -4.73 -1.31
C SER A 66 -10.35 -3.45 -0.56
N ALA A 67 -9.06 -3.16 -0.42
CA ALA A 67 -8.54 -1.95 0.16
C ALA A 67 -7.62 -1.30 -0.87
N GLU A 68 -7.87 -0.04 -1.19
CA GLU A 68 -7.14 0.70 -2.22
C GLU A 68 -6.70 2.03 -1.64
N LEU A 69 -5.42 2.37 -1.84
CA LEU A 69 -4.85 3.65 -1.49
C LEU A 69 -4.35 4.29 -2.78
N LYS A 70 -4.89 5.47 -3.07
CA LYS A 70 -4.63 6.25 -4.28
C LYS A 70 -4.91 7.72 -4.02
N PHE A 71 -4.45 8.58 -4.90
CA PHE A 71 -4.89 9.96 -4.98
C PHE A 71 -5.99 10.09 -6.06
N HIS A 72 -7.05 10.88 -5.83
CA HIS A 72 -8.27 10.83 -6.67
C HIS A 72 -7.99 11.01 -8.18
N TYR A 73 -7.09 11.92 -8.52
CA TYR A 73 -6.78 12.32 -9.89
C TYR A 73 -5.53 11.62 -10.47
N GLU A 74 -4.84 10.80 -9.69
CA GLU A 74 -3.68 10.04 -10.14
C GLU A 74 -4.07 8.62 -10.52
N SER A 75 -3.31 8.04 -11.46
CA SER A 75 -3.46 6.62 -11.80
C SER A 75 -2.68 5.72 -10.83
N GLU A 76 -1.75 6.29 -10.07
CA GLU A 76 -0.92 5.54 -9.14
C GLU A 76 -1.76 5.02 -7.96
N SER A 77 -1.59 3.74 -7.65
CA SER A 77 -2.37 3.09 -6.60
C SER A 77 -1.65 1.89 -6.02
N ILE A 78 -1.96 1.59 -4.76
CA ILE A 78 -1.74 0.28 -4.16
C ILE A 78 -3.07 -0.33 -3.76
N LYS A 79 -3.25 -1.61 -4.06
CA LYS A 79 -4.53 -2.31 -3.86
C LYS A 79 -4.31 -3.70 -3.31
N PHE A 80 -5.16 -4.07 -2.35
CA PHE A 80 -5.25 -5.40 -1.80
C PHE A 80 -6.65 -5.94 -2.08
N VAL A 81 -6.75 -7.18 -2.56
CA VAL A 81 -8.02 -7.82 -2.88
C VAL A 81 -8.04 -9.20 -2.25
N ALA A 82 -9.09 -9.50 -1.50
CA ALA A 82 -9.31 -10.84 -0.99
C ALA A 82 -9.88 -11.73 -2.11
N THR A 83 -9.30 -12.92 -2.26
CA THR A 83 -9.74 -13.91 -3.26
C THR A 83 -10.65 -14.95 -2.61
N SER A 84 -11.45 -15.64 -3.43
CA SER A 84 -12.40 -16.66 -2.97
C SER A 84 -11.77 -17.87 -2.25
N LEU A 85 -10.45 -17.99 -2.22
CA LEU A 85 -9.70 -19.09 -1.60
C LEU A 85 -9.02 -18.68 -0.28
N GLY A 86 -9.29 -17.48 0.24
CA GLY A 86 -8.65 -16.98 1.45
C GLY A 86 -7.22 -16.45 1.24
N HIS A 87 -6.77 -16.34 -0.01
CA HIS A 87 -5.55 -15.62 -0.35
C HIS A 87 -5.85 -14.15 -0.61
N ILE A 88 -4.83 -13.32 -0.45
CA ILE A 88 -4.90 -11.88 -0.72
C ILE A 88 -3.93 -11.59 -1.86
N GLU A 89 -4.38 -10.82 -2.82
CA GLU A 89 -3.54 -10.33 -3.91
C GLU A 89 -3.24 -8.85 -3.69
N PHE A 90 -1.96 -8.51 -3.75
CA PHE A 90 -1.49 -7.15 -3.84
C PHE A 90 -1.29 -6.76 -5.30
N PHE A 91 -1.71 -5.55 -5.65
CA PHE A 91 -1.47 -4.89 -6.93
C PHE A 91 -0.92 -3.49 -6.69
N GLY A 92 0.06 -3.09 -7.47
CA GLY A 92 0.57 -1.72 -7.51
C GLY A 92 0.62 -1.23 -8.96
N GLU A 93 0.15 -0.02 -9.19
CA GLU A 93 0.22 0.68 -10.47
C GLU A 93 0.93 2.02 -10.25
N PHE A 94 1.94 2.31 -11.06
CA PHE A 94 2.82 3.47 -10.90
C PHE A 94 3.14 4.10 -12.25
N ILE A 95 3.50 5.38 -12.26
CA ILE A 95 3.93 6.08 -13.46
C ILE A 95 5.37 6.57 -13.28
N GLU A 96 6.25 6.15 -14.18
CA GLU A 96 7.62 6.65 -14.25
C GLU A 96 7.69 7.76 -15.32
N TYR A 97 8.08 8.96 -14.89
CA TYR A 97 8.23 10.13 -15.74
C TYR A 97 9.69 10.31 -16.17
N GLY A 98 10.09 9.58 -17.22
CA GLY A 98 11.40 9.75 -17.89
C GLY A 98 11.30 10.51 -19.21
N ASN A 99 12.18 10.18 -20.17
CA ASN A 99 12.09 10.68 -21.55
C ASN A 99 10.78 10.24 -22.25
N ILE A 100 10.23 9.10 -21.80
CA ILE A 100 8.92 8.59 -22.17
C ILE A 100 8.19 8.25 -20.87
N GLN A 101 6.89 8.49 -20.84
CA GLN A 101 6.03 8.05 -19.74
C GLN A 101 5.86 6.53 -19.81
N GLN A 102 6.02 5.85 -18.68
CA GLN A 102 5.82 4.40 -18.58
C GLN A 102 4.86 4.09 -17.43
N THR A 103 3.88 3.25 -17.70
CA THR A 103 3.04 2.65 -16.65
C THR A 103 3.69 1.35 -16.19
N LEU A 104 3.95 1.25 -14.89
CA LEU A 104 4.51 0.08 -14.25
C LEU A 104 3.41 -0.59 -13.42
N SER A 105 3.17 -1.87 -13.67
CA SER A 105 2.23 -2.66 -12.88
C SER A 105 2.95 -3.85 -12.25
N CYS A 106 2.69 -4.09 -10.97
CA CYS A 106 3.24 -5.21 -10.25
C CYS A 106 2.18 -5.83 -9.33
N GLY A 107 2.44 -7.05 -8.88
CA GLY A 107 1.58 -7.69 -7.91
C GLY A 107 2.18 -8.97 -7.36
N PHE A 108 1.63 -9.46 -6.26
CA PHE A 108 1.94 -10.78 -5.71
C PHE A 108 0.83 -11.26 -4.78
N GLY A 109 0.65 -12.58 -4.72
CA GLY A 109 -0.18 -13.23 -3.71
C GLY A 109 0.54 -13.35 -2.37
N LEU A 110 -0.24 -13.22 -1.30
CA LEU A 110 0.14 -13.41 0.09
C LEU A 110 -1.01 -14.06 0.89
N ASP A 111 -0.66 -14.65 2.03
CA ASP A 111 -1.65 -15.12 3.00
C ASP A 111 -2.05 -14.01 3.96
N GLN A 112 -3.25 -14.12 4.53
CA GLN A 112 -3.82 -13.13 5.45
C GLN A 112 -2.94 -12.86 6.68
N THR A 113 -2.19 -13.85 7.15
CA THR A 113 -1.35 -13.74 8.36
C THR A 113 -0.28 -12.67 8.26
N TYR A 114 0.15 -12.30 7.04
CA TYR A 114 1.13 -11.25 6.82
C TYR A 114 0.55 -9.84 7.03
N LEU A 115 -0.78 -9.66 6.94
CA LEU A 115 -1.40 -8.34 7.07
C LEU A 115 -1.43 -7.83 8.52
N ASP A 116 -1.50 -8.69 9.54
CA ASP A 116 -1.70 -8.27 10.93
C ASP A 116 -0.61 -7.29 11.43
N SER A 117 0.65 -7.64 11.21
CA SER A 117 1.78 -6.78 11.56
C SER A 117 1.77 -5.48 10.76
N PHE A 118 1.45 -5.55 9.46
CA PHE A 118 1.43 -4.38 8.59
C PHE A 118 0.31 -3.40 9.00
N ILE A 119 -0.91 -3.89 9.22
CA ILE A 119 -2.05 -3.11 9.71
C ILE A 119 -1.71 -2.46 11.05
N THR A 120 -1.10 -3.20 11.98
CA THR A 120 -0.70 -2.66 13.29
C THR A 120 0.27 -1.49 13.15
N GLN A 121 1.20 -1.55 12.21
CA GLN A 121 2.14 -0.46 11.94
C GLN A 121 1.44 0.73 11.28
N LEU A 122 0.58 0.51 10.29
CA LEU A 122 -0.21 1.58 9.67
C LEU A 122 -1.13 2.30 10.68
N LYS A 123 -1.75 1.56 11.61
CA LYS A 123 -2.54 2.17 12.70
C LYS A 123 -1.72 3.07 13.60
N LYS A 124 -0.45 2.74 13.87
CA LYS A 124 0.45 3.63 14.62
C LYS A 124 0.77 4.90 13.82
N VAL A 125 0.91 4.79 12.51
CA VAL A 125 1.08 5.97 11.63
C VAL A 125 -0.14 6.87 11.72
N VAL A 126 -1.36 6.32 11.57
CA VAL A 126 -2.62 7.06 11.73
C VAL A 126 -2.62 7.80 13.07
N LEU A 127 -2.37 7.11 14.18
CA LEU A 127 -2.33 7.75 15.49
C LEU A 127 -1.26 8.84 15.59
N SER A 128 -0.06 8.63 15.06
CA SER A 128 1.04 9.60 15.20
C SER A 128 0.90 10.85 14.35
N VAL A 129 0.24 10.74 13.19
CA VAL A 129 0.10 11.83 12.22
C VAL A 129 -1.22 12.59 12.43
N TYR A 130 -2.20 11.96 13.07
CA TYR A 130 -3.54 12.53 13.30
C TYR A 130 -3.83 12.84 14.79
N SER A 131 -2.85 12.65 15.71
CA SER A 131 -2.93 13.15 17.10
C SER A 131 -2.57 14.63 17.23
#